data_AF-A0A350ZZ45-F1
#
_entry.id   AF-A0A350ZZ45-F1
#
_cell.length_a   1.000
_cell.length_b   1.000
_cell.length_c   1.000
_cell.angle_alpha   90.00
_cell.angle_beta   90.00
_cell.angle_gamma   90.00
#
_symmetry.space_group_name_H-M   'P 1'
#
loop_
_entity.id
_entity.type
_entity.pdbx_description
1 polymer ?
#
loop_
_entity_poly.entity_id
_entity_poly.type
_entity_poly.pdbx_seq_one_letter_code
_entity_poly.pdbx_strand_id
1 'polypeptide(L)'
;MTTSVAASAAPSSSAVAERRTVALSGLRGAIARNMAQGWQAPRVAHSVDVDLSRVETLRAERAAAGEKLSLNTLVIHAVSRALRSHPRLNALMREKEIELVDDINIGIAVA
;
A
#
# COMPACT_ATOMS: atom_id res chain seq x y z
N MET A 1 -59.84 38.56 -1.10
CA MET A 1 -59.48 37.18 -0.73
C MET A 1 -60.18 36.30 -1.75
N THR A 2 -59.54 35.53 -2.62
CA THR A 2 -58.35 34.67 -2.48
C THR A 2 -57.70 34.48 -3.86
N THR A 3 -56.38 34.64 -3.92
CA THR A 3 -55.54 34.36 -5.08
C THR A 3 -55.35 32.85 -5.26
N SER A 4 -55.53 32.37 -6.49
CA SER A 4 -55.28 30.99 -6.92
C SER A 4 -53.77 30.79 -7.16
N VAL A 5 -53.18 29.81 -6.48
CA VAL A 5 -51.82 29.32 -6.71
C VAL A 5 -51.90 28.17 -7.72
N ALA A 6 -51.12 28.25 -8.81
CA ALA A 6 -50.87 27.11 -9.67
C ALA A 6 -49.39 27.07 -10.10
N ALA A 7 -48.68 26.17 -9.41
CA ALA A 7 -47.56 25.33 -9.84
C ALA A 7 -46.48 25.93 -10.76
N SER A 8 -45.35 26.26 -10.14
CA SER A 8 -44.04 26.35 -10.81
C SER A 8 -43.64 24.97 -11.36
N ALA A 9 -43.38 24.91 -12.67
CA ALA A 9 -42.90 23.71 -13.35
C ALA A 9 -41.51 23.32 -12.85
N ALA A 10 -41.38 22.11 -12.32
CA ALA A 10 -40.08 21.52 -12.02
C ALA A 10 -39.37 21.15 -13.34
N PRO A 11 -38.09 21.51 -13.55
CA PRO A 11 -37.31 20.93 -14.62
C PRO A 11 -36.90 19.51 -14.21
N SER A 12 -37.73 18.53 -14.60
CA SER A 12 -37.38 17.11 -14.53
C SER A 12 -36.65 16.70 -15.82
N SER A 13 -35.32 16.67 -15.77
CA SER A 13 -34.47 15.74 -16.52
C SER A 13 -33.02 16.05 -16.17
N SER A 14 -32.52 15.51 -15.05
CA SER A 14 -31.10 15.27 -14.93
C SER A 14 -30.76 14.17 -15.93
N ALA A 15 -30.18 14.56 -17.07
CA ALA A 15 -29.56 13.62 -18.00
C ALA A 15 -28.61 12.72 -17.19
N VAL A 16 -28.96 11.45 -17.06
CA VAL A 16 -28.08 10.46 -16.43
C VAL A 16 -26.89 10.32 -17.37
N ALA A 17 -25.77 10.95 -17.02
CA ALA A 17 -24.53 10.81 -17.76
C ALA A 17 -24.24 9.32 -17.95
N GLU A 18 -24.11 8.87 -19.20
CA GLU A 18 -23.78 7.48 -19.51
C GLU A 18 -22.51 7.09 -18.76
N ARG A 19 -22.64 6.15 -17.82
CA ARG A 19 -21.51 5.68 -17.03
C ARG A 19 -20.66 4.78 -17.91
N ARG A 20 -19.47 5.26 -18.28
CA ARG A 20 -18.43 4.43 -18.88
C ARG A 20 -17.86 3.47 -17.83
N THR A 21 -18.01 2.18 -18.06
CA THR A 21 -17.44 1.12 -17.22
C THR A 21 -16.22 0.49 -17.88
N VAL A 22 -15.22 0.12 -17.08
CA VAL A 22 -14.04 -0.63 -17.51
C VAL A 22 -13.97 -1.90 -16.69
N ALA A 23 -14.00 -3.05 -17.35
CA ALA A 23 -13.97 -4.35 -16.68
C ALA A 23 -12.60 -4.60 -16.03
N LEU A 24 -12.61 -5.06 -14.78
CA LEU A 24 -11.41 -5.53 -14.08
C LEU A 24 -11.11 -6.98 -14.48
N SER A 25 -10.41 -7.17 -15.61
CA SER A 25 -10.01 -8.50 -16.09
C SER A 25 -8.55 -8.84 -15.73
N GLY A 26 -8.24 -10.14 -15.76
CA GLY A 26 -6.88 -10.66 -15.62
C GLY A 26 -6.13 -10.18 -14.38
N LEU A 27 -4.88 -9.76 -14.60
CA LEU A 27 -3.95 -9.30 -13.56
C LEU A 27 -4.53 -8.13 -12.74
N ARG A 28 -5.13 -7.13 -13.41
CA ARG A 28 -5.70 -5.96 -12.72
C ARG A 28 -6.85 -6.36 -11.79
N GLY A 29 -7.68 -7.30 -12.23
CA GLY A 29 -8.74 -7.86 -11.40
C GLY A 29 -8.21 -8.65 -10.20
N ALA A 30 -7.15 -9.44 -10.39
CA ALA A 30 -6.52 -10.20 -9.31
C ALA A 30 -5.90 -9.27 -8.25
N ILE A 31 -5.15 -8.25 -8.66
CA ILE A 31 -4.57 -7.24 -7.75
C ILE A 31 -5.69 -6.54 -6.96
N ALA A 32 -6.77 -6.11 -7.63
CA ALA A 32 -7.88 -5.45 -6.97
C ALA A 32 -8.55 -6.33 -5.91
N ARG A 33 -8.78 -7.62 -6.20
CA ARG A 33 -9.36 -8.58 -5.24
C ARG A 33 -8.43 -8.81 -4.04
N ASN A 34 -7.14 -9.03 -4.27
CA ASN A 34 -6.16 -9.24 -3.20
C ASN A 34 -6.01 -8.01 -2.31
N MET A 35 -6.00 -6.81 -2.90
CA MET A 35 -5.95 -5.55 -2.15
C MET A 35 -7.19 -5.37 -1.26
N ALA A 36 -8.38 -5.68 -1.79
CA ALA A 36 -9.63 -5.61 -1.03
C ALA A 36 -9.66 -6.61 0.14
N GLN A 37 -9.20 -7.84 -0.08
CA GLN A 37 -9.07 -8.86 0.98
C GLN A 37 -8.07 -8.42 2.05
N GLY A 38 -6.90 -7.93 1.67
CA GLY A 38 -5.90 -7.43 2.62
C GLY A 38 -6.41 -6.26 3.46
N TRP A 39 -7.39 -5.49 2.97
CA TRP A 39 -8.01 -4.36 3.67
C TRP A 39 -8.97 -4.77 4.80
N GLN A 40 -9.30 -6.06 4.93
CA GLN A 40 -10.10 -6.57 6.04
C GLN A 40 -9.33 -6.60 7.37
N ALA A 41 -8.00 -6.65 7.33
CA ALA A 41 -7.18 -6.61 8.53
C ALA A 41 -7.17 -5.19 9.14
N PRO A 42 -7.44 -5.01 10.44
CA PRO A 42 -7.30 -3.72 11.12
C PRO A 42 -5.87 -3.20 10.99
N ARG A 43 -5.70 -1.96 10.53
CA ARG A 43 -4.38 -1.35 10.32
C ARG A 43 -4.18 -0.16 11.24
N VAL A 44 -2.98 -0.10 11.80
CA VAL A 44 -2.46 1.08 12.50
C VAL A 44 -1.21 1.52 11.75
N ALA A 45 -1.15 2.80 11.40
CA ALA A 45 0.02 3.38 10.77
C ALA A 45 1.01 3.84 11.84
N HIS A 46 2.28 3.48 11.66
CA HIS A 46 3.39 3.95 12.48
C HIS A 46 4.47 4.50 11.56
N SER A 47 4.96 5.69 11.90
CA SER A 47 6.00 6.39 11.15
C SER A 47 7.12 6.80 12.11
N VAL A 48 8.35 6.72 11.62
CA VAL A 48 9.55 7.18 12.32
C VAL A 48 10.44 7.89 11.32
N ASP A 49 11.05 8.99 11.76
CA ASP A 49 12.05 9.71 10.98
C ASP A 49 13.43 9.09 11.24
N VAL A 50 14.20 8.89 10.17
CA VAL A 50 15.53 8.27 10.23
C VAL A 50 16.51 9.13 9.46
N ASP A 51 17.60 9.52 10.13
CA ASP A 51 18.71 10.21 9.48
C ASP A 51 19.53 9.23 8.63
N LEU A 52 19.64 9.55 7.33
CA LEU A 52 20.38 8.76 6.34
C LEU A 52 21.73 9.38 5.96
N SER A 53 22.16 10.46 6.60
CA SER A 53 23.40 11.19 6.25
C SER A 53 24.61 10.26 6.14
N ARG A 54 24.80 9.36 7.12
CA ARG A 54 25.90 8.37 7.13
C ARG A 54 25.75 7.32 6.02
N VAL A 55 24.52 6.97 5.67
CA VAL A 55 24.22 6.03 4.58
C VAL A 55 24.58 6.65 3.24
N GLU A 56 24.30 7.94 3.04
CA GLU A 56 24.65 8.66 1.81
C GLU A 56 26.17 8.79 1.66
N THR A 57 26.90 9.12 2.73
CA THR A 57 28.36 9.13 2.71
C THR A 57 28.92 7.77 2.29
N LEU A 58 28.47 6.69 2.92
CA LEU A 58 28.89 5.33 2.55
C LEU A 58 28.57 5.02 1.08
N ARG A 59 27.39 5.39 0.59
CA ARG A 59 27.01 5.16 -0.81
C ARG A 59 27.91 5.93 -1.77
N ALA A 60 28.33 7.15 -1.44
CA ALA A 60 29.25 7.94 -2.25
C ALA A 60 30.65 7.31 -2.28
N GLU A 61 31.17 6.87 -1.14
CA GLU A 61 32.46 6.15 -1.05
C GLU A 61 32.46 4.87 -1.89
N ARG A 62 31.39 4.07 -1.81
CA ARG A 62 31.23 2.85 -2.59
C ARG A 62 31.09 3.12 -4.07
N ALA A 63 30.33 4.16 -4.45
CA ALA A 63 30.22 4.58 -5.82
C ALA A 63 31.59 5.01 -6.40
N ALA A 64 32.42 5.70 -5.61
CA ALA A 64 33.79 6.05 -6.02
C ALA A 64 34.70 4.82 -6.19
N ALA A 65 34.43 3.74 -5.46
CA ALA A 65 35.08 2.43 -5.64
C ALA A 65 34.49 1.59 -6.80
N GLY A 66 33.53 2.13 -7.56
CA GLY A 66 32.87 1.43 -8.67
C GLY A 66 31.69 0.53 -8.25
N GLU A 67 31.33 0.50 -6.98
CA GLU A 67 30.22 -0.29 -6.44
C GLU A 67 28.93 0.55 -6.39
N LYS A 68 27.93 0.20 -7.22
CA LYS A 68 26.63 0.88 -7.20
C LYS A 68 25.72 0.30 -6.12
N LEU A 69 25.62 0.99 -4.99
CA LEU A 69 24.74 0.59 -3.89
C LEU A 69 23.41 1.36 -3.92
N SER A 70 22.30 0.62 -4.04
CA SER A 70 20.94 1.17 -3.95
C SER A 70 20.54 1.40 -2.49
N LEU A 71 19.77 2.45 -2.24
CA LEU A 71 19.19 2.68 -0.92
C LEU A 71 18.25 1.51 -0.52
N ASN A 72 17.47 0.98 -1.47
CA ASN A 72 16.60 -0.17 -1.21
C ASN A 72 17.39 -1.37 -0.70
N THR A 73 18.59 -1.65 -1.25
CA THR A 73 19.44 -2.76 -0.79
C THR A 73 19.83 -2.60 0.68
N LEU A 74 20.19 -1.38 1.09
CA LEU A 74 20.53 -1.09 2.49
C LEU A 74 19.32 -1.21 3.41
N VAL A 75 18.16 -0.71 2.98
CA VAL A 75 16.90 -0.83 3.74
C VAL A 75 16.51 -2.30 3.89
N ILE A 76 16.55 -3.09 2.82
CA ILE A 76 16.24 -4.53 2.84
C ILE A 76 17.20 -5.28 3.79
N HIS A 77 18.49 -4.95 3.75
CA HIS A 77 19.47 -5.54 4.66
C HIS A 77 19.19 -5.17 6.13
N ALA A 78 18.79 -3.94 6.41
CA ALA A 78 18.40 -3.53 7.76
C ALA A 78 17.12 -4.25 8.22
N VAL A 79 16.10 -4.32 7.36
CA VAL A 79 14.83 -5.00 7.63
C VAL A 79 15.02 -6.49 7.87
N SER A 80 15.84 -7.18 7.06
CA SER A 80 16.07 -8.62 7.26
C SER A 80 16.70 -8.92 8.62
N ARG A 81 17.62 -8.07 9.09
CA ARG A 81 18.20 -8.18 10.43
C ARG A 81 17.18 -7.87 11.52
N ALA A 82 16.33 -6.85 11.32
CA ALA A 82 15.29 -6.48 12.26
C ALA A 82 14.21 -7.57 12.41
N LEU A 83 13.80 -8.22 11.32
CA LEU A 83 12.85 -9.33 11.35
C LEU A 83 13.42 -10.54 12.10
N ARG A 84 14.74 -10.79 11.98
CA ARG A 84 15.41 -11.86 12.73
C ARG A 84 15.42 -11.61 14.24
N SER A 85 15.57 -10.37 14.68
CA SER A 85 15.52 -10.02 16.11
C SER A 85 14.10 -9.86 16.65
N HIS A 86 13.10 -9.69 15.78
CA HIS A 86 11.69 -9.52 16.15
C HIS A 86 10.78 -10.50 15.38
N PRO A 87 10.79 -11.81 15.71
CA PRO A 87 10.08 -12.84 14.95
C PRO A 87 8.57 -12.62 14.84
N ARG A 88 7.97 -11.95 15.83
CA ARG A 88 6.53 -11.61 15.85
C ARG A 88 6.11 -10.69 14.70
N LEU A 89 7.04 -9.98 14.08
CA LEU A 89 6.79 -9.16 12.88
C LEU A 89 6.79 -10.00 11.60
N ASN A 90 7.44 -11.17 11.60
CA ASN A 90 7.47 -12.13 10.49
C ASN A 90 6.51 -13.30 10.78
N ALA A 91 5.21 -13.01 10.88
CA ALA A 91 4.22 -13.96 11.32
C ALA A 91 2.93 -13.90 10.51
N LEU A 92 2.21 -15.02 10.48
CA LEU A 92 0.91 -15.16 9.82
C LEU A 92 -0.18 -15.30 10.87
N MET A 93 -1.22 -14.48 10.76
CA MET A 93 -2.42 -14.61 11.57
C MET A 93 -3.26 -15.77 11.02
N ARG A 94 -3.47 -16.81 11.81
CA ARG A 94 -4.43 -17.88 11.57
C ARG A 94 -5.67 -17.65 12.44
N GLU A 95 -6.72 -18.43 12.22
CA GLU A 95 -7.99 -18.24 12.95
C GLU A 95 -7.86 -18.35 14.48
N LYS A 96 -6.94 -19.19 14.96
CA LYS A 96 -6.78 -19.51 16.39
C LYS A 96 -5.35 -19.34 16.91
N GLU A 97 -4.41 -19.00 16.05
CA GLU A 97 -2.99 -18.98 16.38
C GLU A 97 -2.21 -17.98 15.53
N ILE A 98 -1.01 -17.65 15.99
CA ILE A 98 -0.05 -16.84 15.26
C ILE A 98 1.10 -17.77 14.88
N GLU A 99 1.28 -17.98 13.58
CA GLU A 99 2.34 -18.81 13.03
C GLU A 99 3.58 -17.93 12.79
N LEU A 100 4.68 -18.21 13.50
CA LEU A 100 5.95 -17.53 13.27
C LEU A 100 6.66 -18.20 12.08
N VAL A 101 7.22 -17.39 11.18
CA VAL A 101 7.95 -17.88 10.00
C VAL A 101 9.44 -17.63 10.20
N ASP A 102 10.24 -18.68 10.16
CA ASP A 102 11.70 -18.58 10.36
C ASP A 102 12.42 -18.02 9.13
N ASP A 103 11.93 -18.36 7.93
CA ASP A 103 12.47 -17.86 6.68
C ASP A 103 12.07 -16.40 6.43
N ILE A 104 13.05 -15.56 6.13
CA ILE A 104 12.84 -14.13 5.88
C ILE A 104 12.77 -13.87 4.37
N ASN A 105 11.55 -13.88 3.84
CA ASN A 105 11.26 -13.63 2.43
C ASN A 105 10.64 -12.24 2.25
N ILE A 106 11.43 -11.27 1.78
CA ILE A 106 10.98 -9.88 1.62
C ILE A 106 10.49 -9.65 0.18
N GLY A 107 9.18 -9.42 0.02
CA GLY A 107 8.59 -9.00 -1.26
C GLY A 107 8.87 -7.53 -1.55
N ILE A 108 9.35 -7.22 -2.76
CA ILE A 108 9.65 -5.85 -3.20
C ILE A 108 8.67 -5.48 -4.31
N ALA A 109 7.93 -4.39 -4.12
CA ALA A 109 7.07 -3.84 -5.16
C ALA A 109 7.92 -3.14 -6.24
N VAL A 110 7.75 -3.56 -7.48
CA VAL A 110 8.32 -2.92 -8.68
C VAL A 110 7.15 -2.49 -9.55
N ALA A 111 7.17 -1.22 -9.98
CA ALA A 111 6.12 -0.60 -10.76
C ALA A 111 6.62 -0.22 -12.15
#